data_AF-A0A965V756-F1
#
_entry.id   AF-A0A965V756-F1
#
_cell.length_a   1.000
_cell.length_b   1.000
_cell.length_c   1.000
_cell.angle_alpha   90.00
_cell.angle_beta   90.00
_cell.angle_gamma   90.00
#
_symmetry.space_group_name_H-M   'P 1'
#
loop_
_entity.id
_entity.type
_entity.pdbx_description
1 polymer ?
#
loop_
_entity_poly.entity_id
_entity_poly.type
_entity_poly.pdbx_seq_one_letter_code
_entity_poly.pdbx_strand_id
1 'polypeptide(L)'
;MKDNGTGADKALERRIKKHIHAQLHTVECSVPPGFVQLGKRCAAEILKGHSSQDPQAQTKIEIHGNNVRIENLPFDAIHELLYEGLVFSEVKIRVVRSRCSTEDKLEKIVSEVDWRLWLPAVASDLWDVRVDSLNSQLYHEGRIKRLFLDAIGKLKLPQGMKLPKNVCPTPVAL
;
A
#
# COMPACT_ATOMS: atom_id res chain seq x y z
N MET A 1 -24.38 -9.15 19.36
CA MET A 1 -23.38 -10.14 19.79
C MET A 1 -22.02 -9.43 19.80
N LYS A 2 -21.40 -9.25 20.97
CA LYS A 2 -20.05 -8.66 21.06
C LYS A 2 -19.07 -9.81 20.90
N ASP A 3 -18.46 -9.90 19.74
CA ASP A 3 -17.42 -10.89 19.48
C ASP A 3 -16.22 -10.54 20.38
N ASN A 4 -15.93 -11.41 21.34
CA ASN A 4 -14.79 -11.24 22.23
C ASN A 4 -13.53 -11.66 21.47
N GLY A 5 -13.05 -10.77 20.59
CA GLY A 5 -11.79 -10.95 19.87
C GLY A 5 -10.68 -11.35 20.83
N THR A 6 -9.90 -12.35 20.43
CA THR A 6 -8.86 -12.93 21.28
C THR A 6 -7.85 -11.86 21.68
N GLY A 7 -7.17 -12.01 22.83
CA GLY A 7 -6.20 -11.01 23.31
C GLY A 7 -5.10 -10.68 22.28
N ALA A 8 -4.79 -11.61 21.38
CA ALA A 8 -3.87 -11.42 20.26
C ALA A 8 -4.40 -10.43 19.21
N ASP A 9 -5.70 -10.48 18.89
CA ASP A 9 -6.32 -9.60 17.88
C ASP A 9 -6.29 -8.14 18.34
N LYS A 10 -6.60 -7.90 19.62
CA LYS A 10 -6.53 -6.55 20.22
C LYS A 10 -5.10 -6.01 20.23
N ALA A 11 -4.10 -6.88 20.42
CA ALA A 11 -2.69 -6.48 20.36
C ALA A 11 -2.26 -6.11 18.94
N LEU A 12 -2.70 -6.87 17.93
CA LEU A 12 -2.44 -6.56 16.52
C LEU A 12 -3.10 -5.24 16.11
N GLU A 13 -4.36 -5.02 16.48
CA GLU A 13 -5.09 -3.78 16.17
C GLU A 13 -4.38 -2.54 16.75
N ARG A 14 -3.90 -2.62 17.99
CA ARG A 14 -3.08 -1.55 18.60
C ARG A 14 -1.80 -1.29 17.81
N ARG A 15 -1.16 -2.34 17.30
CA ARG A 15 0.06 -2.21 16.47
C ARG A 15 -0.26 -1.57 15.13
N ILE A 16 -1.37 -1.94 14.47
CA ILE A 16 -1.82 -1.33 13.21
C ILE A 16 -2.07 0.16 13.42
N LYS A 17 -2.83 0.55 14.44
CA LYS A 17 -3.09 1.97 14.74
C LYS A 17 -1.79 2.76 14.94
N LYS A 18 -0.83 2.19 15.67
CA LYS A 18 0.46 2.84 15.96
C LYS A 18 1.38 2.95 14.73
N HIS A 19 1.46 1.92 13.90
CA HIS A 19 2.45 1.85 12.81
C HIS A 19 1.91 2.23 11.44
N ILE A 20 0.58 2.24 11.27
CA ILE A 20 -0.06 2.64 10.03
C ILE A 20 -0.80 3.95 10.26
N HIS A 21 -1.83 3.99 11.11
CA HIS A 21 -2.70 5.17 11.18
C HIS A 21 -2.01 6.41 11.75
N ALA A 22 -1.15 6.23 12.76
CA ALA A 22 -0.43 7.33 13.40
C ALA A 22 0.84 7.76 12.65
N GLN A 23 1.24 7.06 11.58
CA GLN A 23 2.42 7.40 10.80
C GLN A 23 2.04 8.25 9.58
N LEU A 24 3.02 9.03 9.10
CA LEU A 24 2.90 9.72 7.82
C LEU A 24 3.39 8.81 6.70
N HIS A 25 2.68 8.84 5.58
CA HIS A 25 2.89 7.94 4.46
C HIS A 25 3.44 8.67 3.23
N THR A 26 4.07 7.88 2.36
CA THR A 26 4.30 8.30 0.97
C THR A 26 3.29 7.57 0.09
N VAL A 27 2.54 8.34 -0.69
CA VAL A 27 1.54 7.83 -1.63
C VAL A 27 1.97 8.17 -3.05
N GLU A 28 1.74 7.25 -3.97
CA GLU A 28 1.89 7.46 -5.41
C GLU A 28 0.54 7.28 -6.08
N CYS A 29 0.04 8.36 -6.68
CA CYS A 29 -1.19 8.36 -7.45
C CYS A 29 -0.84 8.31 -8.94
N SER A 30 -1.22 7.24 -9.62
CA SER A 30 -1.06 7.10 -11.06
C SER A 30 -2.13 7.89 -11.79
N VAL A 31 -1.76 8.52 -12.91
CA VAL A 31 -2.70 9.21 -13.81
C VAL A 31 -2.46 8.79 -15.26
N PRO A 32 -3.46 8.93 -16.14
CA PRO A 32 -3.25 8.79 -17.57
C PRO A 32 -2.18 9.78 -18.10
N PRO A 33 -1.39 9.38 -19.12
CA PRO A 33 -0.44 10.29 -19.77
C PRO A 33 -1.09 11.61 -20.20
N GLY A 34 -0.42 12.73 -19.94
CA GLY A 34 -0.94 14.08 -20.23
C GLY A 34 -1.77 14.71 -19.10
N PHE A 35 -2.22 13.94 -18.10
CA PHE A 35 -3.04 14.45 -16.99
C PHE A 35 -2.25 14.77 -15.71
N VAL A 36 -0.92 14.60 -15.71
CA VAL A 36 -0.10 14.69 -14.48
C VAL A 36 -0.14 16.05 -13.77
N GLN A 37 -0.24 17.14 -14.54
CA GLN A 37 -0.42 18.47 -13.95
C GLN A 37 -1.82 18.64 -13.34
N LEU A 38 -2.85 18.07 -13.99
CA LEU A 38 -4.21 18.06 -13.43
C LEU A 38 -4.25 17.21 -12.15
N GLY A 39 -3.61 16.04 -12.16
CA GLY A 39 -3.44 15.18 -10.98
C GLY A 39 -2.78 15.91 -9.82
N LYS A 40 -1.69 16.65 -10.08
CA LYS A 40 -1.01 17.45 -9.04
C LYS A 40 -1.94 18.52 -8.46
N ARG A 41 -2.67 19.24 -9.32
CA ARG A 41 -3.64 20.27 -8.87
C ARG A 41 -4.76 19.64 -8.06
N CYS A 42 -5.34 18.54 -8.53
CA CYS A 42 -6.39 17.79 -7.85
C CYS A 42 -5.93 17.33 -6.46
N ALA A 43 -4.75 16.71 -6.34
CA ALA A 43 -4.18 16.35 -5.05
C ALA A 43 -4.02 17.57 -4.13
N ALA A 44 -3.50 18.69 -4.65
CA ALA A 44 -3.32 19.89 -3.86
C ALA A 44 -4.66 20.45 -3.37
N GLU A 45 -5.69 20.49 -4.22
CA GLU A 45 -7.03 20.98 -3.84
C GLU A 45 -7.68 20.12 -2.76
N ILE A 46 -7.70 18.78 -2.94
CA ILE A 46 -8.23 17.85 -1.94
C ILE A 46 -7.51 18.05 -0.60
N LEU A 47 -6.18 18.14 -0.65
CA LEU A 47 -5.35 18.22 0.55
C LEU A 47 -5.24 19.63 1.15
N LYS A 48 -5.90 20.65 0.59
CA LYS A 48 -5.96 21.99 1.22
C LYS A 48 -6.58 21.93 2.60
N GLY A 49 -7.62 21.11 2.79
CA GLY A 49 -8.26 20.88 4.09
C GLY A 49 -7.40 20.09 5.08
N HIS A 50 -6.39 19.38 4.57
CA HIS A 50 -5.50 18.49 5.31
C HIS A 50 -4.16 19.12 5.68
N SER A 51 -3.95 20.40 5.33
CA SER A 51 -2.80 21.20 5.77
C SER A 51 -2.80 21.25 7.30
N SER A 52 -2.05 20.31 7.87
CA SER A 52 -2.08 19.94 9.27
C SER A 52 -1.52 21.08 10.12
N GLN A 53 -2.09 21.23 11.31
CA GLN A 53 -1.71 22.20 12.35
C GLN A 53 -0.29 21.99 12.91
N ASP A 54 0.47 21.02 12.38
CA ASP A 54 1.85 20.74 12.73
C ASP A 54 2.80 21.32 11.67
N PRO A 55 3.51 22.43 11.96
CA PRO A 55 4.39 23.10 11.02
C PRO A 55 5.53 22.22 10.49
N GLN A 56 5.85 21.09 11.14
CA GLN A 56 6.96 20.22 10.76
C GLN A 56 6.59 19.14 9.73
N ALA A 57 5.30 18.90 9.48
CA ALA A 57 4.82 17.86 8.58
C ALA A 57 4.24 18.44 7.28
N GLN A 58 4.98 19.34 6.62
CA GLN A 58 4.51 19.89 5.34
C GLN A 58 4.38 18.77 4.30
N THR A 59 3.15 18.55 3.84
CA THR A 59 2.83 17.63 2.75
C THR A 59 3.51 18.11 1.48
N LYS A 60 4.29 17.23 0.84
CA LYS A 60 5.03 17.55 -0.38
C LYS A 60 4.41 16.86 -1.57
N ILE A 61 4.03 17.61 -2.60
CA ILE A 61 3.41 17.07 -3.82
C ILE A 61 4.33 17.27 -5.02
N GLU A 62 4.83 16.18 -5.58
CA GLU A 62 5.78 16.16 -6.70
C GLU A 62 5.27 15.33 -7.87
N ILE A 63 5.80 15.60 -9.06
CA ILE A 63 5.53 14.82 -10.26
C ILE A 63 6.71 13.88 -10.49
N HIS A 64 6.41 12.59 -10.67
CA HIS A 64 7.39 11.54 -10.97
C HIS A 64 6.89 10.71 -12.15
N GLY A 65 7.29 11.11 -13.37
CA GLY A 65 6.77 10.51 -14.61
C GLY A 65 5.27 10.76 -14.76
N ASN A 66 4.48 9.71 -14.95
CA ASN A 66 3.00 9.77 -15.00
C ASN A 66 2.35 9.59 -13.61
N ASN A 67 3.11 9.78 -12.54
CA ASN A 67 2.60 9.66 -11.17
C ASN A 67 2.73 11.00 -10.44
N VAL A 68 1.78 11.24 -9.53
CA VAL A 68 1.85 12.29 -8.51
C VAL A 68 2.31 11.62 -7.22
N ARG A 69 3.48 12.00 -6.70
CA ARG A 69 3.99 11.54 -5.41
C ARG A 69 3.61 12.54 -4.34
N ILE A 70 3.04 12.04 -3.25
CA ILE A 70 2.65 12.83 -2.08
C ILE A 70 3.40 12.27 -0.88
N GLU A 71 4.26 13.08 -0.28
CA GLU A 71 5.03 12.72 0.92
C GLU A 71 4.43 13.38 2.16
N ASN A 72 4.64 12.76 3.32
CA ASN A 72 4.15 13.21 4.62
C ASN A 72 2.61 13.28 4.72
N LEU A 73 1.93 12.25 4.21
CA LEU A 73 0.47 12.21 4.17
C LEU A 73 -0.10 11.39 5.35
N PRO A 74 -0.98 11.97 6.20
CA PRO A 74 -1.70 11.21 7.21
C PRO A 74 -2.56 10.11 6.57
N PHE A 75 -2.75 8.98 7.27
CA PHE A 75 -3.51 7.86 6.72
C PHE A 75 -4.95 8.23 6.34
N ASP A 76 -5.62 9.07 7.14
CA ASP A 76 -6.99 9.50 6.89
C ASP A 76 -7.13 10.30 5.58
N ALA A 77 -6.12 11.09 5.24
CA ALA A 77 -6.07 11.88 3.99
C ALA A 77 -5.98 10.99 2.73
N ILE A 78 -5.49 9.76 2.88
CA ILE A 78 -5.43 8.79 1.78
C ILE A 78 -6.84 8.40 1.34
N HIS A 79 -7.79 8.33 2.29
CA HIS A 79 -9.19 8.05 1.96
C HIS A 79 -9.79 9.18 1.12
N GLU A 80 -9.49 10.44 1.41
CA GLU A 80 -9.97 11.56 0.61
C GLU A 80 -9.44 11.50 -0.83
N LEU A 81 -8.17 11.16 -1.01
CA LEU A 81 -7.62 10.94 -2.35
C LEU A 81 -8.34 9.81 -3.11
N LEU A 82 -8.75 8.75 -2.41
CA LEU A 82 -9.51 7.64 -3.00
C LEU A 82 -10.95 8.04 -3.36
N TYR A 83 -11.59 8.88 -2.56
CA TYR A 83 -12.99 9.30 -2.78
C TYR A 83 -13.14 10.46 -3.75
N GLU A 84 -12.28 11.48 -3.65
CA GLU A 84 -12.39 12.74 -4.40
C GLU A 84 -11.42 12.80 -5.60
N GLY A 85 -10.39 11.95 -5.63
CA GLY A 85 -9.35 11.94 -6.65
C GLY A 85 -9.76 11.33 -7.98
N LEU A 86 -10.79 11.88 -8.63
CA LEU A 86 -11.39 11.36 -9.86
C LEU A 86 -10.44 11.23 -11.06
N VAL A 87 -9.29 11.93 -11.03
CA VAL A 87 -8.27 11.89 -12.07
C VAL A 87 -7.25 10.75 -11.87
N PHE A 88 -7.18 10.17 -10.66
CA PHE A 88 -6.24 9.10 -10.37
C PHE A 88 -6.78 7.76 -10.85
N SER A 89 -5.96 7.01 -11.58
CA SER A 89 -6.28 5.64 -11.98
C SER A 89 -6.02 4.65 -10.87
N GLU A 90 -5.00 4.91 -10.05
CA GLU A 90 -4.60 4.07 -8.92
C GLU A 90 -4.00 4.96 -7.83
N VAL A 91 -4.22 4.61 -6.56
CA VAL A 91 -3.59 5.25 -5.40
C VAL A 91 -2.84 4.16 -4.63
N LYS A 92 -1.50 4.28 -4.54
CA LYS A 92 -0.61 3.27 -3.96
C LYS A 92 0.09 3.81 -2.74
N ILE A 93 0.09 3.07 -1.64
CA ILE A 93 0.92 3.38 -0.48
C ILE A 93 2.29 2.74 -0.67
N ARG A 94 3.35 3.53 -0.53
CA ARG A 94 4.72 3.03 -0.57
C ARG A 94 5.10 2.45 0.80
N VAL A 95 5.23 1.13 0.86
CA VAL A 95 5.62 0.42 2.08
C VAL A 95 7.14 0.43 2.31
N VAL A 96 7.93 0.24 1.25
CA VAL A 96 9.40 0.21 1.33
C VAL A 96 10.02 0.80 0.07
N ARG A 97 11.16 1.48 0.22
CA ARG A 97 12.01 1.93 -0.90
C ARG A 97 13.45 1.52 -0.61
N SER A 98 13.97 0.62 -1.43
CA SER A 98 15.36 0.16 -1.31
C SER A 98 15.93 -0.20 -2.67
N ARG A 99 17.24 -0.02 -2.82
CA ARG A 99 17.96 -0.42 -4.05
C ARG A 99 18.28 -1.90 -3.99
N CYS A 100 17.74 -2.66 -4.92
CA CYS A 100 17.97 -4.08 -5.06
C CYS A 100 18.57 -4.41 -6.43
N SER A 101 19.56 -5.30 -6.46
CA SER A 101 20.19 -5.78 -7.69
C SER A 101 20.36 -7.30 -7.73
N THR A 102 20.06 -8.00 -6.64
CA THR A 102 20.18 -9.45 -6.51
C THR A 102 18.95 -10.02 -5.82
N GLU A 103 18.63 -11.28 -6.10
CA GLU A 103 17.44 -11.94 -5.57
C GLU A 103 17.49 -12.09 -4.05
N ASP A 104 18.64 -12.48 -3.49
CA ASP A 104 18.83 -12.59 -2.04
C ASP A 104 18.56 -11.26 -1.32
N LYS A 105 18.96 -10.14 -1.95
CA LYS A 105 18.73 -8.81 -1.41
C LYS A 105 17.25 -8.44 -1.48
N LEU A 106 16.56 -8.83 -2.55
CA LEU A 106 15.11 -8.63 -2.68
C LEU A 106 14.38 -9.40 -1.57
N GLU A 107 14.70 -10.69 -1.41
CA GLU A 107 14.08 -11.54 -0.38
C GLU A 107 14.30 -10.96 1.02
N LYS A 108 15.51 -10.48 1.31
CA LYS A 108 15.82 -9.80 2.58
C LYS A 108 14.96 -8.56 2.79
N ILE A 109 14.89 -7.66 1.80
CA ILE A 109 14.10 -6.42 1.88
C ILE A 109 12.62 -6.76 2.11
N VAL A 110 12.07 -7.75 1.39
CA VAL A 110 10.68 -8.16 1.55
C VAL A 110 10.46 -8.76 2.94
N SER A 111 11.38 -9.57 3.45
CA SER A 111 11.25 -10.23 4.76
C SER A 111 11.38 -9.26 5.95
N GLU A 112 12.03 -8.11 5.78
CA GLU A 112 12.17 -7.08 6.81
C GLU A 112 10.86 -6.31 7.08
N VAL A 113 9.92 -6.33 6.14
CA VAL A 113 8.61 -5.69 6.31
C VAL A 113 7.70 -6.59 7.15
N ASP A 114 7.09 -6.03 8.20
CA ASP A 114 6.07 -6.74 8.99
C ASP A 114 4.73 -6.75 8.24
N TRP A 115 4.60 -7.62 7.24
CA TRP A 115 3.43 -7.73 6.37
C TRP A 115 2.14 -8.05 7.11
N ARG A 116 2.19 -8.56 8.35
CA ARG A 116 1.01 -8.80 9.19
C ARG A 116 0.26 -7.51 9.55
N LEU A 117 0.93 -6.36 9.44
CA LEU A 117 0.31 -5.05 9.65
C LEU A 117 -0.45 -4.58 8.41
N TRP A 118 0.03 -4.95 7.22
CA TRP A 118 -0.44 -4.44 5.93
C TRP A 118 -1.44 -5.36 5.23
N LEU A 119 -1.25 -6.67 5.40
CA LEU A 119 -2.03 -7.69 4.74
C LEU A 119 -2.90 -8.40 5.78
N PRO A 120 -4.20 -8.56 5.51
CA PRO A 120 -5.05 -9.36 6.38
C PRO A 120 -4.56 -10.82 6.37
N ALA A 121 -4.82 -11.55 7.45
CA ALA A 121 -4.51 -12.98 7.57
C ALA A 121 -5.47 -13.82 6.71
N VAL A 122 -5.43 -13.58 5.40
CA VAL A 122 -6.15 -14.33 4.37
C VAL A 122 -5.16 -15.21 3.61
N ALA A 123 -5.70 -16.19 2.88
CA ALA A 123 -4.88 -17.09 2.09
C ALA A 123 -4.12 -16.32 1.00
N SER A 124 -2.83 -16.65 0.82
CA SER A 124 -1.89 -15.93 -0.06
C SER A 124 -2.22 -16.04 -1.54
N ASP A 125 -3.03 -17.03 -1.92
CA ASP A 125 -3.60 -17.21 -3.25
C ASP A 125 -4.60 -16.12 -3.65
N LEU A 126 -5.13 -15.37 -2.67
CA LEU A 126 -6.01 -14.22 -2.92
C LEU A 126 -5.25 -12.92 -3.23
N TRP A 127 -3.92 -12.92 -3.17
CA TRP A 127 -3.12 -11.70 -3.39
C TRP A 127 -2.69 -11.57 -4.85
N ASP A 128 -3.18 -10.53 -5.52
CA ASP A 128 -2.68 -10.14 -6.84
C ASP A 128 -1.37 -9.34 -6.71
N VAL A 129 -0.25 -10.04 -6.85
CA VAL A 129 1.08 -9.39 -6.91
C VAL A 129 1.37 -8.97 -8.36
N ARG A 130 1.53 -7.67 -8.57
CA ARG A 130 1.97 -7.08 -9.84
C ARG A 130 3.41 -6.61 -9.70
N VAL A 131 4.23 -6.90 -10.72
CA VAL A 131 5.63 -6.50 -10.78
C VAL A 131 5.82 -5.67 -12.03
N ASP A 132 6.42 -4.50 -11.87
CA ASP A 132 6.88 -3.68 -12.99
C ASP A 132 8.41 -3.56 -12.86
N SER A 133 9.14 -4.01 -13.88
CA SER A 133 10.60 -3.98 -13.89
C SER A 133 11.14 -3.36 -15.16
N LEU A 134 11.67 -2.15 -15.03
CA LEU A 134 12.24 -1.37 -16.12
C LEU A 134 13.70 -1.04 -15.81
N ASN A 135 14.59 -1.26 -16.78
CA ASN A 135 16.03 -0.97 -16.66
C ASN A 135 16.69 -1.55 -15.39
N SER A 136 16.30 -2.77 -15.02
CA SER A 136 16.74 -3.46 -13.80
C SER A 136 17.50 -4.74 -14.11
N GLN A 137 18.43 -5.11 -13.22
CA GLN A 137 19.09 -6.43 -13.27
C GLN A 137 18.12 -7.56 -12.93
N LEU A 138 17.12 -7.28 -12.09
CA LEU A 138 16.03 -8.20 -11.80
C LEU A 138 14.87 -7.87 -12.75
N TYR A 139 14.88 -8.44 -13.95
CA TYR A 139 13.86 -8.16 -14.99
C TYR A 139 12.83 -9.29 -15.17
N HIS A 140 13.08 -10.48 -14.61
CA HIS A 140 12.13 -11.59 -14.68
C HIS A 140 10.99 -11.44 -13.68
N GLU A 141 9.91 -10.78 -14.11
CA GLU A 141 8.72 -10.49 -13.28
C GLU A 141 8.16 -11.72 -12.56
N GLY A 142 8.00 -12.85 -13.25
CA GLY A 142 7.49 -14.09 -12.66
C GLY A 142 8.38 -14.63 -11.53
N ARG A 143 9.70 -14.43 -11.62
CA ARG A 143 10.66 -14.83 -10.58
C ARG A 143 10.59 -13.89 -9.38
N ILE A 144 10.49 -12.58 -9.62
CA ILE A 144 10.30 -11.56 -8.58
C ILE A 144 9.00 -11.81 -7.80
N LYS A 145 7.90 -12.07 -8.52
CA LYS A 145 6.60 -12.40 -7.92
C LYS A 145 6.69 -13.63 -7.02
N ARG A 146 7.37 -14.69 -7.47
CA ARG A 146 7.59 -15.89 -6.67
C ARG A 146 8.39 -15.60 -5.41
N LEU A 147 9.53 -14.91 -5.53
CA LEU A 147 10.36 -14.55 -4.38
C LEU A 147 9.61 -13.72 -3.35
N PHE A 148 8.76 -12.78 -3.81
CA PHE A 148 7.91 -11.99 -2.94
C PHE A 148 6.90 -12.85 -2.19
N LEU A 149 6.18 -13.73 -2.90
CA LEU A 149 5.20 -14.64 -2.30
C LEU A 149 5.84 -15.63 -1.33
N ASP A 150 7.01 -16.18 -1.68
CA ASP A 150 7.75 -17.11 -0.82
C ASP A 150 8.24 -16.40 0.45
N ALA A 151 8.76 -15.18 0.34
CA ALA A 151 9.19 -14.38 1.48
C ALA A 151 8.03 -14.10 2.45
N ILE A 152 6.85 -13.74 1.93
CA ILE A 152 5.68 -13.51 2.78
C ILE A 152 5.09 -14.83 3.29
N GLY A 153 5.07 -15.90 2.50
CA GLY A 153 4.58 -17.21 2.92
C GLY A 153 5.43 -17.85 4.04
N LYS A 154 6.73 -17.55 4.09
CA LYS A 154 7.62 -17.93 5.20
C LYS A 154 7.27 -17.21 6.51
N LEU A 155 6.67 -16.03 6.44
CA LEU A 155 6.08 -15.39 7.61
C LEU A 155 4.85 -16.22 7.96
N LYS A 156 4.91 -17.00 9.05
CA LYS A 156 3.75 -17.72 9.59
C LYS A 156 2.64 -16.72 9.90
N LEU A 157 1.79 -16.42 8.92
CA LEU A 157 0.56 -15.68 9.14
C LEU A 157 -0.26 -16.54 10.12
N PRO A 158 -0.83 -15.94 11.18
CA PRO A 158 -1.64 -16.70 12.13
C PRO A 158 -2.76 -17.40 11.37
N GLN A 159 -2.65 -18.72 11.22
CA GLN A 159 -3.69 -19.55 10.64
C GLN A 159 -4.87 -19.51 11.61
N GLY A 160 -5.97 -18.87 11.23
CA GLY A 160 -7.12 -18.78 12.14
C GLY A 160 -8.26 -17.83 11.75
N MET A 161 -8.07 -16.88 10.85
CA MET A 161 -9.21 -16.07 10.39
C MET A 161 -10.03 -16.83 9.35
N LYS A 162 -11.18 -17.34 9.78
CA LYS A 162 -12.25 -17.73 8.85
C LYS A 162 -12.74 -16.45 8.17
N LEU A 163 -12.50 -16.33 6.86
CA LEU A 163 -13.15 -15.31 6.05
C LEU A 163 -14.67 -15.41 6.24
N PRO A 164 -15.40 -14.28 6.38
CA PRO A 164 -16.85 -14.31 6.27
C PRO A 164 -17.20 -14.92 4.91
N LYS A 165 -18.07 -15.93 4.91
CA LYS A 165 -18.46 -16.72 3.71
C LYS A 165 -19.15 -15.90 2.60
N ASN A 166 -19.24 -14.58 2.76
CA ASN A 166 -19.97 -13.66 1.89
C ASN A 166 -19.05 -12.62 1.23
N VAL A 167 -17.87 -13.02 0.77
CA VAL A 167 -17.19 -12.24 -0.28
C VAL A 167 -17.71 -12.79 -1.60
N CYS A 168 -18.77 -12.17 -2.11
CA CYS A 168 -19.34 -12.50 -3.41
C CYS A 168 -18.22 -12.49 -4.46
N PRO A 169 -18.06 -13.56 -5.26
CA PRO A 169 -17.36 -13.43 -6.52
C PRO A 169 -18.31 -12.64 -7.42
N THR A 170 -18.07 -11.34 -7.58
CA THR A 170 -18.63 -10.65 -8.74
C THR A 170 -17.70 -10.95 -9.89
N PRO A 171 -18.05 -11.84 -10.84
CA PRO A 171 -17.33 -11.85 -12.10
C PRO A 171 -17.61 -10.49 -12.75
N VAL A 172 -16.55 -9.71 -12.96
CA VAL A 172 -16.61 -8.58 -13.88
C VAL A 172 -16.73 -9.23 -15.26
N ALA A 173 -17.97 -9.32 -15.77
CA ALA A 173 -18.20 -9.60 -17.17
C ALA A 173 -17.69 -8.39 -17.98
N LEU A 174 -16.95 -8.72 -19.05
CA LEU A 174 -16.33 -7.81 -20.01
C LEU A 174 -17.29 -6.76 -20.58
#